data_AF-A0A842MWE4-F1
#
_entry.id   AF-A0A842MWE4-F1
#
_cell.length_a   1.000
_cell.length_b   1.000
_cell.length_c   1.000
_cell.angle_alpha   90.00
_cell.angle_beta   90.00
_cell.angle_gamma   90.00
#
_symmetry.space_group_name_H-M   'P 1'
#
loop_
_entity.id
_entity.type
_entity.pdbx_description
1 polymer ?
#
loop_
_entity_poly.entity_id
_entity_poly.type
_entity_poly.pdbx_seq_one_letter_code
_entity_poly.pdbx_strand_id
1 'polypeptide(L)'
;MPDKFGVLFIGDLIGRPGRRALARFLPELKRKYQPDLIVANAENAAGGNGLTEEIGKELFFLVDVLTSGNHIWDKKEVLNYLEKEPRLLRPANYPAGNPGRGHYVFQSENG
;
A
#
# COMPACT_ATOMS: atom_id res chain seq x y z
N MET A 1 -29.60 -7.81 -5.14
CA MET A 1 -28.33 -7.43 -5.80
C MET A 1 -27.24 -8.04 -4.94
N PRO A 2 -26.22 -8.72 -5.50
CA PRO A 2 -25.06 -9.08 -4.68
C PRO A 2 -24.53 -7.80 -4.02
N ASP A 3 -24.11 -7.90 -2.76
CA ASP A 3 -23.53 -6.78 -2.03
C ASP A 3 -22.40 -6.19 -2.89
N LYS A 4 -22.47 -4.89 -3.17
CA LYS A 4 -21.51 -4.23 -4.06
C LYS A 4 -20.17 -4.13 -3.33
N PHE A 5 -19.13 -4.73 -3.89
CA PHE A 5 -17.77 -4.59 -3.39
C PHE A 5 -17.20 -3.19 -3.70
N GLY A 6 -16.88 -2.42 -2.66
CA GLY A 6 -16.34 -1.07 -2.74
C GLY A 6 -14.83 -1.04 -2.53
N VAL A 7 -14.11 -0.35 -3.41
CA VAL A 7 -12.66 -0.14 -3.30
C VAL A 7 -12.35 1.35 -3.13
N LEU A 8 -11.53 1.67 -2.14
CA LEU A 8 -10.93 2.99 -1.97
C LEU A 8 -9.44 2.91 -2.35
N PHE A 9 -9.07 3.55 -3.46
CA PHE A 9 -7.68 3.65 -3.89
C PHE A 9 -7.12 5.04 -3.61
N ILE A 10 -6.03 5.11 -2.86
CA ILE A 10 -5.31 6.33 -2.55
C ILE A 10 -4.06 6.40 -3.43
N GLY A 11 -3.89 7.52 -4.13
CA GLY A 11 -2.68 7.79 -4.91
C GLY A 11 -1.43 7.96 -4.04
N ASP A 12 -0.35 8.39 -4.66
CA ASP A 12 0.99 8.48 -4.07
C ASP A 12 1.03 9.21 -2.72
N LEU A 13 1.47 8.47 -1.70
CA LEU A 13 1.77 9.01 -0.38
C LEU A 13 3.15 9.65 -0.40
N ILE A 14 3.21 10.98 -0.50
CA ILE A 14 4.48 11.71 -0.58
C ILE A 14 4.95 12.11 0.84
N GLY A 15 5.95 11.39 1.34
CA GLY A 15 6.68 11.69 2.57
C GLY A 15 5.80 11.79 3.82
N ARG A 16 6.30 12.49 4.85
CA ARG A 16 5.56 12.75 6.10
C ARG A 16 4.22 13.49 5.87
N PRO A 17 4.13 14.50 4.98
CA PRO A 17 2.85 15.16 4.71
C PRO A 17 1.77 14.21 4.18
N GLY A 18 2.10 13.36 3.21
CA GLY A 18 1.17 12.37 2.66
C GLY A 18 0.67 11.38 3.71
N ARG A 19 1.56 10.84 4.53
CA ARG A 19 1.20 9.93 5.64
C ARG A 19 0.27 10.60 6.67
N ARG A 20 0.57 11.85 7.05
CA ARG A 20 -0.28 12.62 7.97
C ARG A 20 -1.65 12.92 7.37
N ALA A 21 -1.71 13.25 6.07
CA ALA A 21 -2.97 13.48 5.38
C ALA A 21 -3.82 12.20 5.37
N LEU A 22 -3.22 11.05 5.03
CA LEU A 22 -3.90 9.76 5.08
C LEU A 22 -4.48 9.48 6.47
N ALA A 23 -3.64 9.54 7.52
CA ALA A 23 -4.07 9.29 8.89
C ALA A 23 -5.21 10.23 9.36
N ARG A 24 -5.18 11.49 8.90
CA ARG A 24 -6.19 12.50 9.26
C ARG A 24 -7.53 12.29 8.55
N PHE A 25 -7.51 12.02 7.24
CA PHE A 25 -8.72 12.06 6.40
C PHE A 25 -9.34 10.69 6.13
N LEU A 26 -8.53 9.61 6.17
CA LEU A 26 -9.02 8.26 5.89
C LEU A 26 -10.20 7.83 6.78
N PRO A 27 -10.24 8.14 8.10
CA PRO A 27 -11.39 7.76 8.93
C PRO A 27 -12.73 8.33 8.44
N GLU A 28 -12.72 9.54 7.88
CA GLU A 28 -13.92 10.16 7.31
C GLU A 28 -14.34 9.47 6.00
N LEU A 29 -13.37 9.17 5.13
CA LEU A 29 -13.61 8.43 3.88
C LEU A 29 -14.16 7.03 4.17
N LYS A 30 -13.62 6.33 5.18
CA LYS A 30 -14.14 5.02 5.62
C LYS A 30 -15.59 5.09 6.06
N ARG A 31 -15.97 6.10 6.86
CA ARG A 31 -17.38 6.29 7.28
C ARG A 31 -18.30 6.62 6.11
N LYS A 32 -17.83 7.46 5.18
CA LYS A 32 -18.64 7.94 4.05
C LYS A 32 -18.88 6.86 3.01
N TYR A 33 -17.84 6.13 2.64
CA TYR A 33 -17.88 5.20 1.50
C TYR A 33 -17.97 3.73 1.91
N GLN A 34 -17.65 3.39 3.16
CA GLN A 34 -17.65 2.02 3.68
C GLN A 34 -16.98 1.02 2.72
N PRO A 35 -15.71 1.26 2.32
CA PRO A 35 -15.03 0.39 1.38
C PRO A 35 -14.70 -0.96 2.03
N ASP A 36 -14.80 -2.04 1.23
CA ASP A 36 -14.38 -3.39 1.60
C ASP A 36 -12.86 -3.58 1.46
N LEU A 37 -12.21 -2.75 0.65
CA LEU A 37 -10.77 -2.77 0.40
C LEU A 37 -10.21 -1.36 0.27
N ILE A 38 -9.11 -1.09 0.97
CA ILE A 38 -8.36 0.16 0.93
C ILE A 38 -6.95 -0.12 0.41
N VAL A 39 -6.61 0.50 -0.72
CA VAL A 39 -5.30 0.40 -1.35
C VAL A 39 -4.62 1.77 -1.33
N ALA A 40 -3.31 1.82 -1.12
CA ALA A 40 -2.54 3.06 -1.28
C ALA A 40 -1.24 2.83 -2.05
N ASN A 41 -0.81 3.81 -2.86
CA ASN A 41 0.54 3.82 -3.43
C ASN A 41 1.53 4.44 -2.42
N ALA A 42 2.52 3.65 -2.01
CA ALA A 42 3.52 4.03 -1.01
C ALA A 42 4.90 4.35 -1.59
N GLU A 43 5.06 4.46 -2.92
CA GLU A 43 6.38 4.58 -3.55
C GLU A 43 7.18 5.80 -3.11
N ASN A 44 6.54 6.84 -2.58
CA ASN A 44 7.16 8.10 -2.15
C ASN A 44 7.10 8.33 -0.64
N ALA A 45 6.72 7.32 0.16
CA ALA A 45 6.36 7.47 1.56
C ALA A 45 7.56 7.78 2.48
N ALA A 46 8.76 7.31 2.14
CA ALA A 46 9.99 7.48 2.91
C ALA A 46 10.81 8.70 2.47
N GLY A 47 10.44 9.89 2.97
CA GLY A 47 11.19 11.12 2.69
C GLY A 47 11.10 11.58 1.23
N GLY A 48 10.04 11.17 0.53
CA GLY A 48 9.75 11.59 -0.84
C GLY A 48 10.06 10.54 -1.90
N ASN A 49 10.89 9.52 -1.62
CA ASN A 49 11.21 8.42 -2.52
C ASN A 49 11.46 7.11 -1.74
N GLY A 50 10.84 6.03 -2.16
CA GLY A 50 10.91 4.70 -1.58
C GLY A 50 10.06 4.51 -0.32
N LEU A 51 10.29 3.38 0.35
CA LEU A 51 9.59 2.91 1.55
C LEU A 51 10.59 2.25 2.53
N THR A 52 10.37 2.36 3.84
CA THR A 52 11.10 1.60 4.87
C THR A 52 10.17 0.58 5.52
N GLU A 53 10.70 -0.45 6.20
CA GLU A 53 9.87 -1.46 6.87
C GLU A 53 9.01 -0.82 7.97
N GLU A 54 9.58 0.12 8.72
CA GLU A 54 8.87 0.89 9.74
C GLU A 54 7.65 1.64 9.16
N ILE A 55 7.86 2.40 8.08
CA ILE A 55 6.79 3.19 7.45
C ILE A 55 5.74 2.27 6.82
N GLY A 56 6.16 1.17 6.19
CA GLY A 56 5.23 0.19 5.63
C GLY A 56 4.31 -0.38 6.69
N LYS A 57 4.86 -0.78 7.85
CA LYS A 57 4.07 -1.28 8.98
C LYS A 57 3.11 -0.22 9.52
N GLU A 58 3.55 1.03 9.64
CA GLU A 58 2.68 2.16 10.03
C GLU A 58 1.47 2.28 9.10
N LEU A 59 1.71 2.23 7.79
CA LEU A 59 0.66 2.35 6.78
C LEU A 59 -0.32 1.19 6.78
N PHE A 60 0.13 -0.04 7.07
CA PHE A 60 -0.76 -1.20 7.18
C PHE A 60 -1.72 -1.16 8.38
N PHE A 61 -1.54 -0.25 9.35
CA PHE A 61 -2.59 0.02 10.34
C PHE A 61 -3.76 0.83 9.76
N LEU A 62 -3.58 1.42 8.58
CA LEU A 62 -4.56 2.32 7.94
C LEU A 62 -5.19 1.69 6.69
N VAL A 63 -4.43 0.91 5.92
CA VAL A 63 -4.83 0.36 4.61
C VAL A 63 -4.54 -1.13 4.52
N ASP A 64 -5.19 -1.81 3.57
CA ASP A 64 -5.13 -3.27 3.44
C ASP A 64 -4.00 -3.72 2.50
N VAL A 65 -3.75 -2.96 1.42
CA VAL A 65 -2.73 -3.27 0.41
C VAL A 65 -1.93 -2.03 0.09
N LEU A 66 -0.61 -2.21 -0.03
CA LEU A 66 0.29 -1.18 -0.53
C LEU A 66 0.78 -1.53 -1.92
N THR A 67 0.62 -0.60 -2.84
CA THR A 67 1.27 -0.63 -4.16
C THR A 67 2.49 0.29 -4.16
N SER A 68 3.31 0.18 -5.19
CA SER A 68 4.48 1.02 -5.39
C SER A 68 4.74 1.23 -6.89
N GLY A 69 5.84 1.92 -7.20
CA GLY A 69 6.26 2.24 -8.56
C GLY A 69 7.76 2.10 -8.73
N ASN A 70 8.36 3.04 -9.45
CA ASN A 70 9.78 2.98 -9.82
C ASN A 70 10.72 3.21 -8.62
N HIS A 71 10.27 3.93 -7.59
CA HIS A 71 11.07 4.24 -6.39
C HIS A 71 11.13 3.11 -5.36
N ILE A 72 10.50 1.97 -5.62
CA ILE A 72 10.46 0.84 -4.68
C ILE A 72 11.85 0.28 -4.35
N TRP A 73 12.88 0.56 -5.15
CA TRP A 73 14.24 0.05 -4.94
C TRP A 73 15.19 1.03 -4.22
N ASP A 74 14.74 2.25 -3.96
CA ASP A 74 15.62 3.36 -3.52
C ASP A 74 16.15 3.20 -2.09
N LYS A 75 15.51 2.35 -1.28
CA LYS A 75 15.91 2.08 0.11
C LYS A 75 16.28 0.62 0.26
N LYS A 76 17.56 0.31 0.53
CA LYS A 76 18.03 -1.08 0.68
C LYS A 76 17.23 -1.92 1.69
N GLU A 77 16.72 -1.28 2.73
CA GLU A 77 15.90 -1.92 3.78
C GLU A 77 14.61 -2.53 3.22
N VAL A 78 14.04 -1.96 2.15
CA VAL A 78 12.77 -2.41 1.58
C VAL A 78 12.86 -3.78 0.93
N LEU A 79 14.07 -4.22 0.51
CA LEU A 79 14.27 -5.48 -0.20
C LEU A 79 13.87 -6.68 0.66
N ASN A 80 14.34 -6.70 1.91
CA ASN A 80 13.97 -7.73 2.87
C ASN A 80 12.49 -7.64 3.25
N TYR A 81 11.92 -6.43 3.24
CA TYR A 81 10.53 -6.22 3.60
C TYR A 81 9.57 -6.72 2.51
N LEU A 82 9.91 -6.48 1.23
CA LEU A 82 9.19 -6.98 0.06
C LEU A 82 9.01 -8.50 0.09
N GLU A 83 10.00 -9.25 0.58
CA GLU A 83 9.89 -10.70 0.72
C GLU A 83 8.96 -11.14 1.86
N LYS A 84 8.97 -10.38 2.97
CA LYS A 84 8.23 -10.71 4.19
C LYS A 84 6.75 -10.33 4.12
N GLU A 85 6.42 -9.24 3.43
CA GLU A 85 5.08 -8.66 3.44
C GLU A 85 4.39 -8.85 2.08
N PRO A 86 3.54 -9.89 1.93
CA PRO A 86 2.90 -10.20 0.66
C PRO A 86 1.90 -9.13 0.18
N ARG A 87 1.44 -8.23 1.06
CA ARG A 87 0.51 -7.13 0.73
C ARG A 87 1.23 -5.88 0.23
N LEU A 88 2.57 -5.85 0.24
CA LEU A 88 3.37 -4.80 -0.39
C LEU A 88 3.77 -5.23 -1.81
N LEU A 89 3.22 -4.54 -2.79
CA LEU A 89 3.37 -4.87 -4.21
C LEU A 89 4.41 -4.00 -4.90
N ARG A 90 5.26 -4.63 -5.70
CA ARG A 90 6.16 -3.98 -6.66
C ARG A 90 5.58 -4.08 -8.08
N PRO A 91 6.06 -3.30 -9.07
CA PRO A 91 5.61 -3.44 -10.45
C PRO A 91 5.81 -4.87 -10.98
N ALA A 92 4.75 -5.49 -11.49
CA ALA A 92 4.76 -6.90 -11.88
C ALA A 92 5.71 -7.23 -13.04
N ASN A 93 6.01 -6.24 -13.88
CA ASN A 93 6.80 -6.34 -15.11
C ASN A 93 8.33 -6.29 -14.91
N TYR A 94 8.83 -6.36 -13.67
CA TYR A 94 10.26 -6.56 -13.42
C TYR A 94 10.70 -8.00 -13.75
N PRO A 95 11.97 -8.21 -14.16
CA PRO A 95 12.51 -9.55 -14.43
C PRO A 95 12.34 -10.53 -13.25
N ALA A 96 12.36 -11.83 -13.55
CA ALA A 96 12.34 -12.87 -12.52
C ALA A 96 13.55 -12.73 -11.57
N GLY A 97 13.37 -13.11 -10.30
CA GLY A 97 14.40 -13.05 -9.26
C GLY A 97 14.47 -11.75 -8.46
N ASN A 98 13.70 -10.72 -8.83
CA ASN A 98 13.55 -9.52 -7.99
C ASN A 98 12.64 -9.82 -6.78
N PRO A 99 12.96 -9.29 -5.58
CA PRO A 99 12.22 -9.61 -4.36
C PRO A 99 10.80 -9.06 -4.39
N GLY A 100 9.94 -9.68 -3.58
CA GLY A 100 8.53 -9.32 -3.43
C GLY A 100 7.63 -9.73 -4.59
N ARG A 101 6.40 -9.22 -4.54
CA ARG A 101 5.29 -9.73 -5.37
C ARG A 101 4.75 -8.64 -6.30
N GLY A 102 4.35 -9.06 -7.50
CA GLY A 102 3.67 -8.19 -8.48
C GLY A 102 2.15 -8.17 -8.34
N HIS A 103 1.59 -9.05 -7.50
CA HIS A 103 0.16 -9.17 -7.26
C HIS A 103 -0.09 -9.75 -5.86
N TYR A 104 -1.31 -9.54 -5.35
CA TYR A 104 -1.81 -10.13 -4.12
C TYR A 104 -3.30 -10.45 -4.29
N VAL A 105 -3.73 -11.58 -3.74
CA VAL A 105 -5.14 -11.97 -3.71
C VAL A 105 -5.68 -11.61 -2.34
N PHE A 106 -6.54 -10.59 -2.31
CA PHE A 106 -7.25 -10.19 -1.10
C PHE A 106 -8.52 -11.02 -0.94
N GLN A 107 -8.80 -11.46 0.28
CA GLN A 107 -10.02 -12.16 0.63
C GLN A 107 -10.87 -11.25 1.52
N SER A 108 -12.09 -10.97 1.09
CA SER A 108 -13.02 -10.13 1.86
C SER A 108 -13.57 -10.91 3.06
N GLU A 109 -14.07 -10.19 4.06
CA GLU A 109 -14.73 -10.82 5.22
C GLU A 109 -15.98 -11.63 4.81
N ASN A 110 -16.58 -11.29 3.67
CA ASN A 110 -17.81 -11.91 3.16
C ASN A 110 -17.56 -13.07 2.18
N GLY A 111 -16.29 -13.48 1.99
CA GLY A 111 -15.88 -14.52 1.04
C GLY A 111 -15.55 -13.95 -0.35
#